data_AF-A0A401KL17-F1
#
_entry.id   AF-A0A401KL17-F1
#
_cell.length_a   1.000
_cell.length_b   1.000
_cell.length_c   1.000
_cell.angle_alpha   90.00
_cell.angle_beta   90.00
_cell.angle_gamma   90.00
#
_symmetry.space_group_name_H-M   'P 1'
#
loop_
_entity.id
_entity.type
_entity.pdbx_description
1 polymer ?
#
loop_
_entity_poly.entity_id
_entity_poly.type
_entity_poly.pdbx_seq_one_letter_code
_entity_poly.pdbx_strand_id
1 'polypeptide(L)'
;MFGIFVLVAGMPPNPSNDASRRQYLPGVTISNYLAKDIFAWSVSNTTGPMMVIPYQEQYFESWRTRVDGGGISIKLATEPNQRSVLQFEYTRMDPIIYWDVSYIDLDHDSDLFQHDITVTSNDPSCPVVSCAAGVYECHEVYMHPDDNYATHGCAVQTHLEFSIGSRSDS
;
A
#
# COMPACT_ATOMS: atom_id res chain seq x y z
N MET A 1 -4.68 -17.23 -72.68
CA MET A 1 -4.97 -16.25 -71.61
C MET A 1 -4.98 -17.02 -70.31
N PHE A 2 -3.86 -17.06 -69.59
CA PHE A 2 -3.74 -17.74 -68.29
C PHE A 2 -3.11 -16.75 -67.32
N GLY A 3 -3.91 -16.28 -66.36
CA GLY A 3 -3.48 -15.39 -65.29
C GLY A 3 -2.77 -16.19 -64.20
N ILE A 4 -1.65 -15.66 -63.72
CA ILE A 4 -0.95 -16.17 -62.55
C ILE A 4 -1.37 -15.30 -61.36
N PHE A 5 -2.12 -15.88 -60.43
CA PHE A 5 -2.34 -15.31 -59.10
C PHE A 5 -1.13 -15.67 -58.24
N VAL A 6 -0.44 -14.66 -57.71
CA VAL A 6 0.61 -14.84 -56.69
C VAL A 6 -0.07 -14.89 -55.33
N LEU A 7 -0.04 -16.06 -54.69
CA LEU A 7 -0.43 -16.22 -53.28
C LEU A 7 0.71 -15.72 -52.40
N VAL A 8 0.51 -14.59 -51.71
CA VAL A 8 1.39 -14.16 -50.62
C VAL A 8 0.96 -14.92 -49.37
N ALA A 9 1.79 -15.85 -48.90
CA ALA A 9 1.57 -16.53 -47.63
C ALA A 9 1.80 -15.53 -46.48
N GLY A 10 0.73 -15.19 -45.75
CA GLY A 10 0.84 -14.43 -44.51
C GLY A 10 1.52 -15.27 -43.43
N MET A 11 2.55 -14.73 -42.78
CA MET A 11 3.15 -15.33 -41.59
C MET A 11 2.14 -15.24 -40.42
N PRO A 12 2.00 -16.29 -39.58
CA PRO A 12 1.19 -16.21 -38.39
C PRO A 12 1.79 -15.19 -37.41
N PRO A 13 0.95 -14.43 -36.66
CA PRO A 13 1.45 -13.51 -35.66
C PRO A 13 2.25 -14.28 -34.61
N ASN A 14 3.43 -13.74 -34.27
CA ASN A 14 4.23 -14.21 -33.15
C ASN A 14 3.35 -14.16 -31.89
N PRO A 15 3.30 -15.23 -31.07
CA PRO A 15 2.71 -15.14 -29.75
C PRO A 15 3.60 -14.21 -28.92
N SER A 16 3.21 -12.95 -28.81
CA SER A 16 3.77 -12.05 -27.83
C SER A 16 3.53 -12.67 -26.45
N ASN A 17 4.62 -12.92 -25.72
CA ASN A 17 4.60 -13.23 -24.30
C ASN A 17 4.05 -12.02 -23.52
N ASP A 18 2.77 -11.72 -23.69
CA ASP A 18 2.03 -10.86 -22.79
C ASP A 18 1.61 -11.74 -21.61
N ALA A 19 2.60 -12.06 -20.77
CA ALA A 19 2.31 -12.42 -19.40
C ALA A 19 1.62 -11.19 -18.80
N SER A 20 0.28 -11.18 -18.91
CA SER A 20 -0.66 -10.30 -18.23
C SER A 20 0.05 -9.28 -17.34
N ARG A 21 0.37 -8.11 -17.88
CA ARG A 21 0.75 -6.98 -17.05
C ARG A 21 -0.44 -6.72 -16.15
N ARG A 22 -0.41 -7.23 -14.90
CA ARG A 22 -1.42 -6.89 -13.89
C ARG A 22 -1.48 -5.38 -13.85
N GLN A 23 -2.58 -4.82 -14.34
CA GLN A 23 -2.78 -3.39 -14.33
C GLN A 23 -3.19 -3.02 -12.91
N TYR A 24 -2.20 -2.73 -12.08
CA TYR A 24 -2.44 -2.25 -10.72
C TYR A 24 -3.17 -0.90 -10.78
N LEU A 25 -4.19 -0.75 -9.94
CA LEU A 25 -4.84 0.55 -9.74
C LEU A 25 -3.96 1.41 -8.82
N PRO A 26 -3.76 2.71 -9.12
CA PRO A 26 -3.04 3.60 -8.23
C PRO A 26 -3.72 3.67 -6.86
N GLY A 27 -2.97 3.37 -5.80
CA GLY A 27 -3.51 3.22 -4.45
C GLY A 27 -2.58 2.41 -3.55
N VAL A 28 -3.07 2.11 -2.36
CA VAL A 28 -2.43 1.19 -1.43
C VAL A 28 -3.31 -0.03 -1.22
N THR A 29 -2.70 -1.21 -1.29
CA THR A 29 -3.29 -2.46 -0.80
C THR A 29 -2.66 -2.78 0.55
N ILE A 30 -3.49 -2.95 1.58
CA ILE A 30 -3.09 -3.31 2.93
C ILE A 30 -3.49 -4.77 3.18
N SER A 31 -2.51 -5.64 3.40
CA SER A 31 -2.70 -7.08 3.60
C SER A 31 -2.48 -7.45 5.07
N ASN A 32 -3.44 -8.18 5.63
CA ASN A 32 -3.37 -8.64 7.02
C ASN A 32 -2.90 -10.10 7.09
N TYR A 33 -1.71 -10.34 7.64
CA TYR A 33 -1.20 -11.68 7.93
C TYR A 33 -1.18 -12.00 9.43
N LEU A 34 -1.81 -11.17 10.27
CA LEU A 34 -2.04 -11.49 11.67
C LEU A 34 -3.19 -12.48 11.79
N ALA A 35 -3.08 -13.46 12.69
CA ALA A 35 -4.13 -14.45 12.96
C ALA A 35 -5.34 -13.86 13.72
N LYS A 36 -5.76 -12.64 13.37
CA LYS A 36 -6.89 -11.88 13.90
C LYS A 36 -7.27 -10.76 12.95
N ASP A 37 -8.44 -10.15 13.16
CA ASP A 37 -8.90 -9.04 12.35
C ASP A 37 -8.11 -7.75 12.61
N ILE A 38 -7.89 -6.97 11.55
CA ILE A 38 -7.47 -5.56 11.63
C ILE A 38 -8.66 -4.66 11.29
N PHE A 39 -8.87 -3.62 12.09
CA PHE A 39 -9.89 -2.61 11.87
C PHE A 39 -9.23 -1.39 11.22
N ALA A 40 -9.79 -0.93 10.11
CA ALA A 40 -9.24 0.17 9.31
C ALA A 40 -10.21 1.34 9.21
N TRP A 41 -9.69 2.56 9.31
CA TRP A 41 -10.44 3.79 9.07
C TRP A 41 -9.64 4.71 8.16
N SER A 42 -10.24 5.08 7.03
CA SER A 42 -9.69 6.14 6.18
C SER A 42 -10.13 7.50 6.72
N VAL A 43 -9.19 8.27 7.26
CA VAL A 43 -9.44 9.55 7.93
C VAL A 43 -9.00 10.71 7.05
N SER A 44 -9.92 11.60 6.74
CA SER A 44 -9.65 12.91 6.14
C SER A 44 -10.20 14.00 7.06
N ASN A 45 -11.03 14.92 6.56
CA ASN A 45 -11.69 15.95 7.38
C ASN A 45 -12.68 15.33 8.36
N THR A 46 -13.18 14.15 8.00
CA THR A 46 -13.99 13.28 8.83
C THR A 46 -13.43 11.87 8.79
N THR A 47 -13.70 11.11 9.84
CA THR A 47 -13.43 9.67 9.91
C THR A 47 -14.41 8.92 9.01
N GLY A 48 -13.90 8.08 8.11
CA GLY A 48 -14.70 7.16 7.32
C GLY A 48 -15.31 6.02 8.15
N PRO A 49 -16.15 5.16 7.55
CA PRO A 49 -16.66 3.97 8.24
C PRO A 49 -15.52 3.04 8.64
N MET A 50 -15.73 2.27 9.72
CA MET A 50 -14.84 1.18 10.11
C MET A 50 -14.93 0.05 9.07
N MET A 51 -13.79 -0.33 8.52
CA MET A 51 -13.62 -1.52 7.69
C MET A 51 -12.94 -2.61 8.50
N VAL A 52 -13.25 -3.86 8.21
CA VAL A 52 -12.58 -5.03 8.82
C VAL A 52 -11.74 -5.70 7.74
N ILE A 53 -10.49 -5.99 8.05
CA ILE A 53 -9.55 -6.76 7.24
C ILE A 53 -9.30 -8.09 7.97
N PRO A 54 -10.03 -9.16 7.60
CA PRO A 54 -9.82 -10.47 8.21
C PRO A 54 -8.41 -11.02 7.96
N TYR A 55 -8.04 -12.08 8.69
CA TYR A 55 -6.79 -12.79 8.44
C TYR A 55 -6.69 -13.28 6.99
N GLN A 56 -5.54 -13.02 6.35
CA GLN A 56 -5.21 -13.28 4.95
C GLN A 56 -6.06 -12.51 3.92
N GLU A 57 -6.84 -11.53 4.36
CA GLU A 57 -7.61 -10.65 3.48
C GLU A 57 -6.91 -9.29 3.30
N GLN A 58 -7.47 -8.48 2.40
CA GLN A 58 -6.86 -7.23 1.96
C GLN A 58 -7.88 -6.08 1.97
N TYR A 59 -7.39 -4.88 2.24
CA TYR A 59 -8.09 -3.62 2.04
C TYR A 59 -7.39 -2.83 0.94
N PHE A 60 -8.16 -2.22 0.05
CA PHE A 60 -7.63 -1.34 -1.00
C PHE A 60 -8.21 0.05 -0.87
N GLU A 61 -7.35 1.07 -0.94
CA GLU A 61 -7.74 2.47 -1.09
C GLU A 61 -7.03 3.08 -2.30
N SER A 62 -7.81 3.68 -3.21
CA SER A 62 -7.26 4.48 -4.31
C SER A 62 -6.86 5.87 -3.84
N TRP A 63 -5.85 6.45 -4.49
CA TRP A 63 -5.40 7.80 -4.15
C TRP A 63 -6.50 8.84 -4.35
N ARG A 64 -6.89 9.50 -3.27
CA ARG A 64 -7.81 10.65 -3.29
C ARG A 64 -7.12 11.92 -2.80
N THR A 65 -7.62 13.06 -3.26
CA THR A 65 -7.17 14.36 -2.76
C THR A 65 -8.05 14.77 -1.58
N ARG A 66 -7.44 15.28 -0.51
CA ARG A 66 -8.16 15.88 0.61
C ARG A 66 -8.65 17.28 0.22
N VAL A 67 -9.94 17.56 0.41
CA VAL A 67 -10.62 18.74 -0.18
C VAL A 67 -10.11 20.08 0.38
N ASP A 68 -9.64 20.12 1.61
CA ASP A 68 -9.09 21.29 2.32
C ASP A 68 -7.55 21.34 2.30
N GLY A 69 -6.90 20.42 1.56
CA GLY A 69 -5.45 20.22 1.60
C GLY A 69 -4.99 19.34 2.76
N GLY A 70 -3.72 18.90 2.70
CA GLY A 70 -3.12 18.00 3.69
C GLY A 70 -3.31 16.51 3.40
N GLY A 71 -2.88 15.69 4.35
CA GLY A 71 -2.84 14.23 4.22
C GLY A 71 -4.12 13.52 4.63
N ILE A 72 -4.22 12.27 4.18
CA ILE A 72 -5.19 11.27 4.59
C ILE A 72 -4.43 10.22 5.40
N SER A 73 -5.01 9.81 6.52
CA SER A 73 -4.44 8.78 7.39
C SER A 73 -5.35 7.56 7.39
N ILE A 74 -4.84 6.43 6.91
CA ILE A 74 -5.48 5.13 7.08
C ILE A 74 -5.00 4.57 8.41
N LYS A 75 -5.85 4.68 9.43
CA LYS A 75 -5.59 4.19 10.78
C LYS A 75 -5.96 2.72 10.89
N LEU A 76 -5.07 1.91 11.45
CA LEU A 76 -5.21 0.45 11.60
C LEU A 76 -5.07 0.06 13.07
N ALA A 77 -5.99 -0.76 13.59
CA ALA A 77 -5.96 -1.26 14.97
C ALA A 77 -6.35 -2.74 15.04
N THR A 78 -6.01 -3.43 16.14
CA THR A 78 -6.47 -4.80 16.44
C THR A 78 -7.67 -4.83 17.38
N GLU A 79 -8.19 -3.66 17.74
CA GLU A 79 -9.46 -3.47 18.44
C GLU A 79 -10.40 -2.59 17.61
N PRO A 80 -11.73 -2.68 17.77
CA PRO A 80 -12.69 -1.87 17.02
C PRO A 80 -12.78 -0.42 17.54
N ASN A 81 -11.64 0.21 17.79
CA ASN A 81 -11.49 1.60 18.21
C ASN A 81 -10.13 2.17 17.73
N GLN A 82 -9.95 3.49 17.78
CA GLN A 82 -8.73 4.18 17.31
C GLN A 82 -7.81 4.64 18.46
N ARG A 83 -7.69 3.87 19.55
CA ARG A 83 -6.83 4.25 20.70
C ARG A 83 -5.34 4.02 20.44
N SER A 84 -5.00 2.86 19.88
CA SER A 84 -3.63 2.48 19.50
C SER A 84 -3.63 2.11 18.03
N VAL A 85 -3.09 2.98 17.18
CA VAL A 85 -3.19 2.85 15.72
C VAL A 85 -1.86 2.90 15.01
N LEU A 86 -1.65 1.94 14.12
CA LEU A 86 -0.67 2.02 13.05
C LEU A 86 -1.26 2.86 11.92
N GLN A 87 -0.51 3.83 11.42
CA GLN A 87 -1.03 4.75 10.40
C GLN A 87 -0.26 4.58 9.11
N PHE A 88 -0.98 4.45 8.01
CA PHE A 88 -0.45 4.69 6.67
C PHE A 88 -0.99 6.04 6.22
N GLU A 89 -0.11 7.03 6.10
CA GLU A 89 -0.50 8.40 5.75
C GLU A 89 -0.08 8.70 4.32
N TYR A 90 -0.91 9.47 3.59
CA TYR A 90 -0.55 9.91 2.26
C TYR A 90 -1.12 11.29 1.92
N THR A 91 -0.37 12.04 1.11
CA THR A 91 -0.79 13.31 0.53
C THR A 91 -0.58 13.27 -0.97
N ARG A 92 -1.68 13.35 -1.72
CA ARG A 92 -1.63 13.43 -3.19
C ARG A 92 -1.31 14.86 -3.63
N MET A 93 -0.15 15.04 -4.26
CA MET A 93 0.28 16.31 -4.87
C MET A 93 0.85 16.03 -6.27
N ASP A 94 -0.06 15.95 -7.25
CA ASP A 94 0.30 15.56 -8.63
C ASP A 94 1.52 16.34 -9.14
N PRO A 95 2.54 15.65 -9.72
CA PRO A 95 2.52 14.25 -10.15
C PRO A 95 2.96 13.23 -9.09
N ILE A 96 3.09 13.63 -7.82
CA ILE A 96 3.69 12.83 -6.73
C ILE A 96 2.61 12.39 -5.74
N ILE A 97 2.72 11.15 -5.25
CA ILE A 97 2.09 10.71 -4.01
C ILE A 97 3.16 10.74 -2.91
N TYR A 98 2.94 11.57 -1.90
CA TYR A 98 3.75 11.54 -0.68
C TYR A 98 3.09 10.58 0.30
N TRP A 99 3.89 9.77 0.99
CA TRP A 99 3.37 8.79 1.93
C TRP A 99 4.38 8.46 3.02
N ASP A 100 3.87 7.91 4.11
CA ASP A 100 4.65 7.42 5.22
C ASP A 100 3.88 6.37 6.03
N VAL A 101 4.61 5.67 6.89
CA VAL A 101 4.05 4.83 7.94
C VAL A 101 4.40 5.49 9.27
N SER A 102 3.46 5.51 10.20
CA SER A 102 3.60 6.21 11.48
C SER A 102 3.18 5.34 12.66
N TYR A 103 4.05 5.30 13.67
CA TYR A 103 3.84 4.67 14.98
C TYR A 103 3.54 5.71 16.08
N ILE A 104 3.38 6.99 15.74
CA ILE A 104 3.19 8.08 16.74
C ILE A 104 2.03 7.78 17.71
N ASP A 105 0.94 7.22 17.20
CA ASP A 105 -0.25 6.87 17.97
C ASP A 105 -0.36 5.35 18.24
N LEU A 106 0.73 4.60 18.09
CA LEU A 106 0.76 3.15 18.30
C LEU A 106 1.36 2.82 19.68
N ASP A 107 0.59 2.15 20.53
CA ASP A 107 1.08 1.67 21.81
C ASP A 107 2.13 0.56 21.60
N HIS A 108 3.18 0.56 22.42
CA HIS A 108 4.30 -0.39 22.29
C HIS A 108 3.90 -1.85 22.57
N ASP A 109 2.82 -2.06 23.33
CA ASP A 109 2.24 -3.38 23.60
C ASP A 109 1.17 -3.78 22.58
N SER A 110 0.91 -2.96 21.56
CA SER A 110 0.01 -3.30 20.46
C SER A 110 0.52 -4.52 19.70
N ASP A 111 -0.39 -5.45 19.40
CA ASP A 111 -0.11 -6.60 18.53
C ASP A 111 0.51 -6.17 17.20
N LEU A 112 0.09 -5.03 16.63
CA LEU A 112 0.63 -4.52 15.36
C LEU A 112 2.14 -4.24 15.45
N PHE A 113 2.62 -3.77 16.60
CA PHE A 113 4.03 -3.49 16.83
C PHE A 113 4.86 -4.79 17.03
N GLN A 114 4.22 -5.87 17.46
CA GLN A 114 4.87 -7.17 17.69
C GLN A 114 5.07 -7.98 16.40
N HIS A 115 4.78 -7.41 15.23
CA HIS A 115 4.88 -8.06 13.94
C HIS A 115 5.61 -7.20 12.92
N ASP A 116 6.26 -7.85 11.96
CA ASP A 116 6.94 -7.16 10.87
C ASP A 116 5.94 -6.36 10.04
N ILE A 117 6.37 -5.23 9.52
CA ILE A 117 5.65 -4.48 8.50
C ILE A 117 6.53 -4.28 7.28
N THR A 118 5.92 -4.26 6.10
CA THR A 118 6.64 -3.95 4.87
C THR A 118 5.75 -3.19 3.89
N VAL A 119 6.27 -2.11 3.31
CA VAL A 119 5.66 -1.41 2.18
C VAL A 119 6.57 -1.56 0.97
N THR A 120 6.04 -2.12 -0.12
CA THR A 120 6.70 -2.18 -1.42
C THR A 120 5.85 -1.51 -2.49
N SER A 121 6.35 -1.44 -3.73
CA SER A 121 5.56 -0.89 -4.81
C SER A 121 5.82 -1.56 -6.16
N ASN A 122 4.92 -1.32 -7.11
CA ASN A 122 5.11 -1.68 -8.51
C ASN A 122 6.07 -0.75 -9.29
N ASP A 123 6.57 0.30 -8.65
CA ASP A 123 7.59 1.21 -9.17
C ASP A 123 8.91 1.00 -8.39
N PRO A 124 9.95 0.42 -9.00
CA PRO A 124 11.20 0.13 -8.30
C PRO A 124 11.98 1.38 -7.86
N SER A 125 11.58 2.58 -8.30
CA SER A 125 12.16 3.86 -7.83
C SER A 125 11.52 4.38 -6.54
N CYS A 126 10.37 3.83 -6.15
CA CYS A 126 9.67 4.17 -4.92
C CYS A 126 10.39 3.53 -3.72
N PRO A 127 10.56 4.25 -2.58
CA PRO A 127 11.15 3.69 -1.37
C PRO A 127 10.41 2.45 -0.86
N VAL A 128 11.16 1.59 -0.18
CA VAL A 128 10.63 0.44 0.56
C VAL A 128 10.68 0.81 2.04
N VAL A 129 9.66 0.39 2.79
CA VAL A 129 9.69 0.36 4.26
C VAL A 129 9.72 -1.09 4.68
N SER A 130 10.59 -1.47 5.61
CA SER A 130 10.67 -2.80 6.21
C SER A 130 11.11 -2.69 7.67
N CYS A 131 10.16 -2.83 8.58
CA CYS A 131 10.43 -2.83 10.02
C CYS A 131 10.22 -4.23 10.58
N ALA A 132 11.21 -4.72 11.31
CA ALA A 132 11.10 -5.97 12.04
C ALA A 132 10.22 -5.81 13.29
N ALA A 133 9.59 -6.91 13.69
CA ALA A 133 8.77 -7.03 14.87
C ALA A 133 9.48 -6.51 16.12
N GLY A 134 8.79 -5.66 16.88
CA GLY A 134 9.29 -5.13 18.16
C GLY A 134 10.44 -4.13 18.06
N VAL A 135 10.86 -3.73 16.86
CA VAL A 135 11.94 -2.75 16.66
C VAL A 135 11.37 -1.34 16.67
N TYR A 136 11.58 -0.62 17.78
CA TYR A 136 11.08 0.73 17.96
C TYR A 136 11.85 1.77 17.14
N GLU A 137 13.16 1.62 17.00
CA GLU A 137 13.95 2.52 16.15
C GLU A 137 13.95 2.03 14.69
N CYS A 138 12.76 1.85 14.12
CA CYS A 138 12.63 1.70 12.68
C CYS A 138 12.69 3.08 12.02
N HIS A 139 13.87 3.45 11.53
CA HIS A 139 14.15 4.74 10.87
C HIS A 139 13.38 4.97 9.56
N GLU A 140 12.51 4.06 9.15
CA GLU A 140 11.65 4.18 7.98
C GLU A 140 10.21 4.52 8.35
N VAL A 141 9.94 4.74 9.65
CA VAL A 141 8.61 5.02 10.21
C VAL A 141 8.68 6.27 11.08
N TYR A 142 7.66 7.11 10.99
CA TYR A 142 7.49 8.25 11.88
C TYR A 142 7.28 7.81 13.32
N MET A 143 8.20 8.23 14.19
CA MET A 143 8.10 7.98 15.63
C MET A 143 7.74 9.26 16.41
N HIS A 144 7.93 10.44 15.81
CA HIS A 144 7.70 11.73 16.45
C HIS A 144 7.02 12.74 15.49
N PRO A 145 6.21 13.69 16.00
CA PRO A 145 5.51 14.66 15.16
C PRO A 145 6.41 15.57 14.31
N ASP A 146 7.66 15.77 14.73
CA ASP A 146 8.64 16.63 14.04
C ASP A 146 9.66 15.84 13.21
N ASP A 147 9.52 14.51 13.19
CA ASP A 147 10.23 13.66 12.25
C ASP A 147 9.80 14.11 10.84
N ASN A 148 10.72 14.30 9.90
CA ASN A 148 10.35 14.63 8.52
C ASN A 148 11.19 13.88 7.50
N TYR A 149 12.02 12.93 7.98
CA TYR A 149 12.90 12.15 7.13
C TYR A 149 12.21 10.88 6.61
N ALA A 150 11.16 10.41 7.26
CA ALA A 150 10.42 9.20 6.88
C ALA A 150 9.28 9.45 5.86
N THR A 151 9.13 10.67 5.32
CA THR A 151 8.22 10.88 4.18
C THR A 151 8.87 10.45 2.88
N HIS A 152 8.16 9.58 2.17
CA HIS A 152 8.53 9.07 0.88
C HIS A 152 7.73 9.75 -0.23
N GLY A 153 8.26 9.74 -1.45
CA GLY A 153 7.60 10.32 -2.62
C GLY A 153 7.74 9.39 -3.81
N CYS A 154 6.62 9.07 -4.45
CA CYS A 154 6.57 8.20 -5.63
C CYS A 154 5.69 8.82 -6.71
N ALA A 155 5.78 8.33 -7.94
CA ALA A 155 4.86 8.78 -8.99
C ALA A 155 3.41 8.48 -8.56
N VAL A 156 2.46 9.40 -8.78
CA VAL A 156 1.07 9.22 -8.33
C VAL A 156 0.36 8.03 -8.98
N GLN A 157 0.92 7.43 -10.04
CA GLN A 157 0.41 6.21 -10.66
C GLN A 157 0.88 4.92 -9.95
N THR A 158 1.72 5.05 -8.92
CA THR A 158 2.28 3.93 -8.16
C THR A 158 1.18 3.22 -7.38
N HIS A 159 1.30 1.90 -7.33
CA HIS A 159 0.56 1.05 -6.41
C HIS A 159 1.50 0.60 -5.30
N LEU A 160 1.09 0.84 -4.05
CA LEU A 160 1.81 0.40 -2.87
C LEU A 160 1.19 -0.88 -2.31
N GLU A 161 2.02 -1.82 -1.90
CA GLU A 161 1.63 -3.03 -1.19
C GLU A 161 2.17 -2.96 0.23
N PHE A 162 1.28 -2.76 1.20
CA PHE A 162 1.57 -2.71 2.62
C PHE A 162 1.15 -4.03 3.28
N SER A 163 2.11 -4.80 3.79
CA SER A 163 1.89 -6.05 4.52
C SER A 163 2.13 -5.88 6.02
N ILE A 164 1.26 -6.47 6.83
CA ILE A 164 1.35 -6.51 8.29
C ILE A 164 1.43 -7.97 8.73
N GLY A 165 2.53 -8.33 9.40
CA GLY A 165 2.92 -9.71 9.67
C GLY A 165 3.50 -10.41 8.44
N SER A 166 4.07 -11.59 8.67
CA SER A 166 4.61 -12.43 7.62
C SER A 166 3.57 -13.44 7.16
N ARG A 167 3.50 -13.70 5.86
CA ARG A 167 2.71 -14.80 5.32
C ARG A 167 3.30 -16.10 5.87
N SER A 168 2.51 -16.85 6.63
CA SER A 168 2.91 -18.19 7.09
C SER A 168 2.88 -19.10 5.86
N ASP A 169 4.05 -19.36 5.26
CA ASP A 169 4.15 -20.42 4.26
C ASP A 169 3.78 -21.74 4.94
N SER A 170 2.69 -22.35 4.51
CA SER A 170 2.15 -23.60 5.05
C SER A 170 2.90 -24.81 4.50
#